data_AF-A0A970XBK9-F1
#
_entry.id   AF-A0A970XBK9-F1
#
_cell.length_a   1.000
_cell.length_b   1.000
_cell.length_c   1.000
_cell.angle_alpha   90.00
_cell.angle_beta   90.00
_cell.angle_gamma   90.00
#
_symmetry.space_group_name_H-M   'P 1'
#
loop_
_entity.id
_entity.type
_entity.pdbx_description
1 polymer ?
#
loop_
_entity_poly.entity_id
_entity_poly.type
_entity_poly.pdbx_seq_one_letter_code
_entity_poly.pdbx_strand_id
1 'polypeptide(L)'
;IRFGPTGNRIRTTPSLLVKLQGQVDVHLYGRTTVRKGRLVTVFKTVPDAQVTRFAMRIRGGKKGILVITGSRQGNIDICQSRQTANLAFTGHNGKKASYRKVVRTPCAKAPKTRKAQRNNNR
;
A
#
# COMPACT_ATOMS: atom_id res chain seq x y z
N ILE A 1 -16.06 -8.85 6.73
CA ILE A 1 -17.03 -9.62 5.91
C ILE A 1 -18.39 -9.05 6.23
N ARG A 2 -19.21 -8.77 5.22
CA ARG A 2 -20.62 -8.41 5.41
C ARG A 2 -21.49 -9.50 4.78
N PHE A 3 -22.69 -9.71 5.29
CA PHE A 3 -23.65 -10.62 4.67
C PHE A 3 -24.62 -9.82 3.82
N GLY A 4 -24.90 -10.30 2.61
CA GLY A 4 -25.92 -9.71 1.74
C GLY A 4 -27.34 -10.14 2.14
N PRO A 5 -28.37 -9.56 1.49
CA PRO A 5 -29.76 -9.86 1.78
C PRO A 5 -30.12 -11.35 1.58
N THR A 6 -29.36 -12.08 0.76
CA THR A 6 -29.53 -13.51 0.49
C THR A 6 -28.60 -14.41 1.33
N GLY A 7 -27.94 -13.86 2.36
CA GLY A 7 -27.02 -14.61 3.24
C GLY A 7 -25.62 -14.87 2.67
N ASN A 8 -25.33 -14.38 1.45
CA ASN A 8 -24.03 -14.52 0.82
C ASN A 8 -22.93 -13.71 1.53
N ARG A 9 -21.74 -14.30 1.70
CA ARG A 9 -20.56 -13.62 2.27
C ARG A 9 -19.94 -12.67 1.25
N ILE A 10 -19.96 -11.38 1.56
CA ILE A 10 -19.32 -10.34 0.75
C ILE A 10 -17.97 -9.96 1.39
N ARG A 11 -16.89 -10.07 0.61
CA ARG A 11 -15.56 -9.59 1.01
C ARG A 11 -15.57 -8.07 1.04
N THR A 12 -15.27 -7.50 2.20
CA THR A 12 -15.15 -6.06 2.40
C THR A 12 -13.69 -5.67 2.44
N THR A 13 -13.35 -4.48 1.94
CA THR A 13 -12.02 -3.90 2.15
C THR A 13 -11.78 -3.65 3.65
N PRO A 14 -10.54 -3.82 4.12
CA PRO A 14 -10.20 -3.53 5.52
C PRO A 14 -10.25 -2.02 5.78
N SER A 15 -10.64 -1.58 6.97
CA SER A 15 -10.33 -0.22 7.43
C SER A 15 -9.00 -0.23 8.16
N LEU A 16 -8.26 0.88 8.11
CA LEU A 16 -6.95 1.00 8.75
C LEU A 16 -7.05 1.95 9.95
N LEU A 17 -6.54 1.52 11.10
CA LEU A 17 -6.27 2.39 12.24
C LEU A 17 -4.76 2.54 12.35
N VAL A 18 -4.26 3.77 12.24
CA VAL A 18 -2.84 4.08 12.40
C VAL A 18 -2.69 4.93 13.65
N LYS A 19 -1.88 4.43 14.59
CA LYS A 19 -1.52 5.18 15.79
C LYS A 19 -0.25 5.96 15.51
N LEU A 20 -0.33 7.29 15.60
CA LEU A 20 0.81 8.18 15.59
C LEU A 20 1.06 8.57 17.03
N GLN A 21 2.22 8.18 17.57
CA GLN A 21 2.63 8.52 18.91
C GLN A 21 3.83 9.45 18.86
N GLY A 22 3.81 10.47 19.69
CA GLY A 22 4.78 11.56 19.72
C GLY A 22 4.47 12.49 20.89
N GLN A 23 4.73 13.78 20.74
CA GLN A 23 4.35 14.79 21.75
C GLN A 23 2.83 14.83 21.99
N VAL A 24 2.04 14.48 20.96
CA VAL A 24 0.59 14.28 21.05
C VAL A 24 0.24 12.96 20.36
N ASP A 25 -0.61 12.18 21.00
CA ASP A 25 -1.11 10.93 20.46
C ASP A 25 -2.28 11.16 19.53
N VAL A 26 -2.14 10.69 18.29
CA VAL A 26 -3.13 10.86 17.22
C VAL A 26 -3.50 9.49 16.65
N HIS A 27 -4.79 9.19 16.67
CA HIS A 27 -5.33 8.01 16.02
C HIS A 27 -5.95 8.37 14.68
N LEU A 28 -5.30 7.95 13.59
CA LEU A 28 -5.82 8.14 12.24
C LEU A 28 -6.67 6.95 11.83
N TYR A 29 -7.96 7.19 11.64
CA TYR A 29 -8.89 6.21 11.09
C TYR A 29 -9.05 6.41 9.57
N GLY A 30 -8.69 5.37 8.82
CA GLY A 30 -8.67 5.38 7.36
C GLY A 30 -9.67 4.39 6.78
N ARG A 31 -10.49 4.85 5.83
CA ARG A 31 -11.36 3.97 5.03
C ARG A 31 -10.61 3.52 3.78
N THR A 32 -10.52 2.20 3.58
CA THR A 32 -9.93 1.64 2.35
C THR A 32 -11.00 1.29 1.35
N THR A 33 -10.74 1.60 0.08
CA THR A 33 -11.57 1.20 -1.07
C THR A 33 -10.68 0.61 -2.16
N VAL A 34 -11.27 -0.10 -3.11
CA VAL A 34 -10.59 -0.49 -4.34
C VAL A 34 -10.98 0.48 -5.44
N ARG A 35 -10.01 1.16 -6.05
CA ARG A 35 -10.22 2.02 -7.22
C ARG A 35 -9.19 1.70 -8.28
N LYS A 36 -9.64 1.40 -9.51
CA LYS A 36 -8.76 1.07 -10.65
C LYS A 36 -7.71 0.00 -10.32
N GLY A 37 -8.11 -1.07 -9.62
CA GLY A 37 -7.21 -2.16 -9.21
C GLY A 37 -6.24 -1.81 -8.08
N ARG A 38 -6.38 -0.65 -7.43
CA ARG A 38 -5.52 -0.21 -6.32
C ARG A 38 -6.30 -0.14 -5.03
N LEU A 39 -5.66 -0.52 -3.94
CA LEU A 39 -6.16 -0.21 -2.60
C LEU A 39 -5.84 1.25 -2.29
N VAL A 40 -6.90 2.02 -1.99
CA VAL A 40 -6.82 3.45 -1.69
C VAL A 40 -7.37 3.66 -0.29
N THR A 41 -6.52 4.09 0.63
CA THR A 41 -6.91 4.48 2.00
C THR A 41 -6.89 6.00 2.12
N VAL A 42 -7.97 6.56 2.66
CA VAL A 42 -8.05 8.00 2.94
C VAL A 42 -8.24 8.22 4.43
N PHE A 43 -7.38 9.03 5.02
CA PHE A 43 -7.49 9.56 6.37
C PHE A 43 -8.01 11.00 6.27
N LYS A 44 -9.27 11.25 6.67
CA LYS A 44 -9.91 12.56 6.50
C LYS A 44 -9.57 13.54 7.61
N THR A 45 -9.51 13.03 8.84
CA THR A 45 -9.25 13.82 10.05
C THR A 45 -7.83 13.56 10.50
N VAL A 46 -6.98 14.57 10.36
CA VAL A 46 -5.69 14.66 11.04
C VAL A 46 -5.85 15.80 12.05
N PRO A 47 -5.73 15.57 13.36
CA PRO A 47 -5.79 16.61 14.39
C PRO A 47 -4.73 17.70 14.12
N ASP A 48 -4.90 18.89 14.70
CA ASP A 48 -4.05 20.08 14.48
C ASP A 48 -2.60 19.96 15.03
N ALA A 49 -2.07 18.75 15.13
CA ALA A 49 -0.69 18.47 15.43
C ALA A 49 0.12 18.36 14.12
N GLN A 50 1.27 19.03 14.05
CA GLN A 50 2.17 18.91 12.91
C GLN A 50 2.69 17.48 12.78
N VAL A 51 2.34 16.79 11.68
CA VAL A 51 2.85 15.46 11.36
C VAL A 51 4.08 15.58 10.46
N THR A 52 5.27 15.38 11.02
CA THR A 52 6.55 15.41 10.27
C THR A 52 6.89 14.08 9.62
N ARG A 53 6.48 12.96 10.23
CA ARG A 53 6.76 11.61 9.72
C ARG A 53 5.56 10.69 9.90
N PHE A 54 5.20 10.00 8.81
CA PHE A 54 4.20 8.95 8.80
C PHE A 54 4.85 7.63 8.39
N ALA A 55 4.84 6.64 9.30
CA ALA A 55 5.35 5.30 9.03
C ALA A 55 4.24 4.27 9.22
N MET A 56 3.84 3.62 8.13
CA MET A 56 2.83 2.57 8.14
C MET A 56 3.48 1.22 7.79
N ARG A 57 3.38 0.26 8.71
CA ARG A 57 3.86 -1.12 8.50
C ARG A 57 2.67 -2.05 8.43
N ILE A 58 2.42 -2.60 7.25
CA ILE A 58 1.34 -3.55 7.03
C ILE A 58 1.90 -4.96 6.92
N ARG A 59 1.36 -5.91 7.70
CA ARG A 59 1.63 -7.33 7.53
C ARG A 59 0.87 -7.84 6.29
N GLY A 60 1.62 -8.35 5.30
CA GLY A 60 1.08 -9.04 4.13
C GLY A 60 1.13 -10.57 4.29
N GLY A 61 0.67 -11.29 3.26
CA GLY A 61 0.73 -12.77 3.19
C GLY A 61 -0.53 -13.46 3.72
N LYS A 62 -0.52 -14.80 3.83
CA LYS A 62 -1.72 -15.62 4.14
C LYS A 62 -2.47 -15.22 5.42
N LYS A 63 -1.76 -14.70 6.43
CA LYS A 63 -2.31 -14.21 7.70
C LYS A 63 -2.27 -12.68 7.84
N GLY A 64 -1.88 -11.96 6.77
CA GLY A 64 -1.77 -10.51 6.75
C GLY A 64 -3.05 -9.83 6.28
N ILE A 65 -3.21 -8.54 6.60
CA ILE A 65 -4.37 -7.75 6.14
C ILE A 65 -4.27 -7.37 4.65
N LEU A 66 -3.05 -7.42 4.09
CA LEU A 66 -2.80 -7.32 2.65
C LEU A 66 -2.61 -8.73 2.09
N VAL A 67 -3.69 -9.29 1.57
CA VAL A 67 -3.65 -10.49 0.73
C VAL A 67 -3.88 -10.05 -0.71
N ILE A 68 -2.93 -10.35 -1.57
CA ILE A 68 -3.07 -10.11 -3.00
C ILE A 68 -3.70 -11.36 -3.59
N THR A 69 -5.03 -11.36 -3.63
CA THR A 69 -5.85 -12.50 -4.06
C THR A 69 -6.15 -12.39 -5.55
N GLY A 70 -5.12 -12.40 -6.39
CA GLY A 70 -5.30 -12.42 -7.85
C GLY A 70 -6.04 -11.22 -8.47
N SER A 71 -6.03 -11.17 -9.80
CA SER A 71 -6.91 -10.37 -10.64
C SER A 71 -7.97 -11.28 -11.27
N ARG A 72 -8.85 -10.72 -12.11
CA ARG A 72 -9.75 -11.52 -12.97
C ARG A 72 -8.98 -12.47 -13.90
N GLN A 73 -7.69 -12.21 -14.13
CA GLN A 73 -6.82 -12.92 -15.06
C GLN A 73 -5.86 -13.92 -14.38
N GLY A 74 -5.94 -14.12 -13.05
CA GLY A 74 -5.13 -15.10 -12.33
C GLY A 74 -4.41 -14.53 -11.10
N ASN A 75 -3.44 -15.27 -10.56
CA ASN A 75 -2.69 -14.84 -9.38
C ASN A 75 -1.74 -13.68 -9.70
N ILE A 76 -1.76 -12.63 -8.88
CA ILE A 76 -0.83 -11.49 -9.01
C ILE A 76 0.38 -11.78 -8.10
N ASP A 77 1.58 -11.79 -8.67
CA ASP A 77 2.82 -11.87 -7.92
C ASP A 77 3.49 -10.48 -7.79
N ILE A 78 3.66 -10.02 -6.55
CA ILE A 78 4.31 -8.73 -6.25
C ILE A 78 5.81 -8.71 -6.52
N CYS A 79 6.43 -9.87 -6.70
CA CYS A 79 7.85 -9.99 -6.98
C CYS A 79 8.18 -9.83 -8.45
N GLN A 80 7.18 -9.95 -9.34
CA GLN A 80 7.37 -9.75 -10.79
C GLN A 80 7.76 -8.32 -11.15
N SER A 81 7.41 -7.33 -10.32
CA SER A 81 7.71 -5.94 -10.61
C SER A 81 7.88 -5.09 -9.34
N ARG A 82 8.52 -3.93 -9.51
CA ARG A 82 8.70 -2.98 -8.42
C ARG A 82 7.35 -2.38 -8.01
N GLN A 83 6.97 -2.61 -6.76
CA GLN A 83 5.74 -2.07 -6.19
C GLN A 83 5.89 -0.59 -5.80
N THR A 84 4.87 0.22 -6.11
CA THR A 84 4.87 1.66 -5.81
C THR A 84 3.58 2.10 -5.13
N ALA A 85 3.74 2.95 -4.11
CA ALA A 85 2.67 3.64 -3.43
C ALA A 85 2.67 5.12 -3.87
N ASN A 86 1.49 5.60 -4.27
CA ASN A 86 1.26 7.02 -4.50
C ASN A 86 0.68 7.59 -3.20
N LEU A 87 1.30 8.66 -2.70
CA LEU A 87 0.91 9.37 -1.50
C LEU A 87 0.49 10.78 -1.91
N ALA A 88 -0.64 11.25 -1.41
CA ALA A 88 -1.13 12.61 -1.61
C ALA A 88 -1.58 13.17 -0.26
N PHE A 89 -1.06 14.34 0.08
CA PHE A 89 -1.31 15.04 1.33
C PHE A 89 -1.87 16.43 1.02
N THR A 90 -2.80 16.88 1.83
CA THR A 90 -3.33 18.24 1.80
C THR A 90 -3.30 18.76 3.22
N GLY A 91 -2.56 19.85 3.44
CA GLY A 91 -2.45 20.51 4.73
C GLY A 91 -3.67 21.37 5.02
N HIS A 92 -3.85 21.73 6.29
CA HIS A 92 -4.91 22.63 6.75
C HIS A 92 -4.84 24.02 6.10
N ASN A 93 -3.65 24.43 5.66
CA ASN A 93 -3.43 25.66 4.88
C ASN A 93 -3.67 25.48 3.36
N GLY A 94 -4.29 24.38 2.93
CA GLY A 94 -4.57 24.08 1.53
C GLY A 94 -3.37 23.63 0.69
N LYS A 95 -2.13 23.66 1.23
CA LYS A 95 -0.94 23.23 0.50
C LYS A 95 -0.99 21.73 0.22
N LYS A 96 -0.59 21.34 -0.99
CA LYS A 96 -0.61 19.94 -1.46
C LYS A 96 0.82 19.40 -1.57
N ALA A 97 1.01 18.16 -1.17
CA ALA A 97 2.27 17.44 -1.35
C ALA A 97 2.00 16.03 -1.88
N SER A 98 2.68 15.64 -2.95
CA SER A 98 2.50 14.32 -3.59
C SER A 98 3.83 13.60 -3.71
N TYR A 99 3.83 12.29 -3.43
CA TYR A 99 5.02 11.47 -3.49
C TYR A 99 4.72 10.12 -4.14
N ARG A 100 5.68 9.62 -4.92
CA ARG A 100 5.73 8.23 -5.35
C ARG A 100 6.85 7.53 -4.59
N LYS A 101 6.50 6.54 -3.77
CA LYS A 101 7.46 5.78 -2.96
C LYS A 101 7.48 4.32 -3.38
N VAL A 102 8.69 3.76 -3.46
CA VAL A 102 8.88 2.32 -3.68
C VAL A 102 8.50 1.59 -2.39
N VAL A 103 7.60 0.62 -2.50
CA VAL A 103 7.21 -0.22 -1.37
C VAL A 103 8.21 -1.35 -1.25
N ARG A 104 8.80 -1.50 -0.07
CA ARG A 104 9.69 -2.63 0.20
C ARG A 104 8.86 -3.91 0.28
N THR A 105 9.17 -4.87 -0.59
CA THR A 105 8.59 -6.20 -0.58
C THR A 105 9.59 -7.22 0.00
N PRO A 106 9.13 -8.36 0.53
CA PRO A 106 10.01 -9.43 1.00
C PRO A 106 10.61 -10.27 -0.14
N CYS A 107 10.54 -9.79 -1.39
CA CYS A 107 11.03 -10.50 -2.56
C CYS A 107 12.56 -10.57 -2.57
N ALA A 108 13.10 -11.72 -2.94
CA ALA A 108 14.53 -11.85 -3.22
C ALA A 108 14.92 -10.90 -4.37
N LYS A 109 16.13 -10.33 -4.32
CA LYS A 109 16.65 -9.56 -5.46
C LYS A 109 16.80 -10.52 -6.64
N ALA A 110 16.25 -10.15 -7.79
CA ALA A 110 16.53 -10.88 -9.02
C ALA A 110 18.06 -10.92 -9.23
N PRO A 111 18.66 -12.09 -9.50
CA PRO A 111 20.09 -12.18 -9.79
C PRO A 111 20.40 -11.29 -11.00
N LYS A 112 21.46 -10.49 -10.91
CA LYS A 112 21.94 -9.72 -12.06
C LYS A 112 22.40 -10.72 -13.10
N THR A 113 21.70 -10.83 -14.22
CA THR A 113 22.24 -11.51 -15.40
C THR A 113 23.49 -10.76 -15.83
N ARG A 114 24.65 -11.44 -15.77
CA ARG A 114 25.87 -10.92 -16.38
C ARG A 114 25.58 -10.72 -17.86
N LYS A 115 25.73 -9.49 -18.37
CA LYS A 115 25.74 -9.26 -19.81
C LYS A 115 26.84 -10.15 -20.39
N ALA A 116 26.49 -11.02 -21.34
CA ALA A 116 27.49 -11.78 -22.08
C ALA A 116 28.47 -10.78 -22.72
N GLN A 117 29.76 -10.89 -22.41
CA GLN A 117 30.80 -10.16 -23.12
C GLN A 117 30.79 -10.68 -24.55
N ARG A 118 30.44 -9.80 -25.49
CA ARG A 118 30.54 -10.09 -26.92
C ARG A 118 32.03 -10.03 -27.28
N ASN A 119 32.69 -11.19 -27.33
CA ASN A 119 34.06 -11.27 -27.85
C ASN A 119 33.99 -11.00 -29.36
N ASN A 120 34.42 -9.80 -29.76
CA ASN A 120 34.77 -9.51 -31.15
C ASN A 120 36.26 -9.78 -31.30
N ASN A 121 36.64 -11.01 -31.67
CA ASN A 121 37.94 -11.26 -32.30
C ASN A 121 37.75 -11.16 -33.81
N ARG A 122 38.37 -10.15 -34.43
CA ARG A 122 38.59 -10.06 -35.87
C ARG A 122 39.98 -9.50 -36.11
#